data_AF-A0A227IZF1-F1
#
_entry.id   AF-A0A227IZF1-F1
#
_cell.length_a   1.000
_cell.length_b   1.000
_cell.length_c   1.000
_cell.angle_alpha   90.00
_cell.angle_beta   90.00
_cell.angle_gamma   90.00
#
_symmetry.space_group_name_H-M   'P 1'
#
loop_
_entity.id
_entity.type
_entity.pdbx_description
1 polymer ?
#
loop_
_entity_poly.entity_id
_entity_poly.type
_entity_poly.pdbx_seq_one_letter_code
_entity_poly.pdbx_strand_id
1 'polypeptide(L)' 'LTKREPFEIVSVMGTLTPEHQHVHISVSDREGRVWGGHLLEGTVIDTTAELIIHSYSELEFTRAMDDSTGYTELQVNPSK' A
#
# COMPACT_ATOMS: atom_id res chain seq x y z
N LEU A 1 -13.81 6.67 -4.13
CA LEU A 1 -13.81 8.15 -3.97
C LEU A 1 -12.58 8.68 -4.69
N THR A 2 -12.72 9.73 -5.49
CA THR A 2 -11.56 10.40 -6.14
C THR A 2 -11.61 11.88 -5.78
N LYS A 3 -10.52 12.41 -5.22
CA LYS A 3 -10.36 13.81 -4.83
C LYS A 3 -9.15 14.39 -5.55
N ARG A 4 -9.23 15.66 -5.95
CA ARG A 4 -8.18 16.38 -6.69
C ARG A 4 -7.93 17.73 -6.01
N GLU A 5 -7.16 17.68 -4.95
CA GLU A 5 -6.76 18.81 -4.11
C GLU A 5 -5.42 18.46 -3.46
N PRO A 6 -4.67 19.43 -2.91
CA PRO A 6 -3.43 19.13 -2.20
C PRO A 6 -3.70 18.31 -0.94
N PHE A 7 -2.87 17.28 -0.73
CA PHE A 7 -2.91 16.41 0.43
C PHE A 7 -1.49 16.22 0.98
N GLU A 8 -1.38 16.15 2.30
CA GLU A 8 -0.17 15.67 2.96
C GLU A 8 -0.26 14.15 3.16
N ILE A 9 0.81 13.43 2.83
CA ILE A 9 0.91 12.00 3.12
C ILE A 9 1.21 11.85 4.61
N VAL A 10 0.25 11.29 5.35
CA VAL A 10 0.39 11.09 6.81
C VAL A 10 1.01 9.72 7.09
N SER A 11 0.59 8.69 6.36
CA SER A 11 1.23 7.37 6.39
C SER A 11 0.97 6.58 5.12
N VAL A 12 1.93 5.73 4.75
CA VAL A 12 1.79 4.71 3.71
C VAL A 12 2.30 3.41 4.29
N MET A 13 1.49 2.36 4.24
CA MET A 13 1.81 1.05 4.78
C MET A 13 1.42 0.01 3.75
N GLY A 14 2.25 -0.99 3.51
CA GLY A 14 1.86 -2.06 2.62
C GLY A 14 2.78 -3.26 2.66
N THR A 15 2.27 -4.36 2.11
CA THR A 15 3.04 -5.57 1.84
C THR A 15 3.28 -5.66 0.34
N LEU A 16 4.54 -5.82 -0.04
CA LEU A 16 4.97 -5.92 -1.42
C LEU A 16 5.38 -7.37 -1.70
N THR A 17 4.80 -7.96 -2.74
CA THR A 17 5.27 -9.20 -3.39
C THR A 17 5.76 -8.85 -4.79
N PRO A 18 6.51 -9.73 -5.48
CA PRO A 18 6.97 -9.44 -6.84
C PRO A 18 5.82 -9.20 -7.84
N GLU A 19 4.66 -9.83 -7.62
CA GLU A 19 3.49 -9.76 -8.51
C GLU A 19 2.35 -8.88 -7.98
N HIS A 20 2.41 -8.38 -6.75
CA HIS A 20 1.30 -7.65 -6.14
C HIS A 20 1.72 -6.68 -5.04
N GLN A 21 1.05 -5.53 -4.97
CA GLN A 21 1.22 -4.55 -3.90
C GLN A 21 -0.09 -4.35 -3.14
N HIS A 22 -0.11 -4.72 -1.85
CA HIS A 22 -1.24 -4.40 -0.98
C HIS A 22 -0.87 -3.19 -0.12
N VAL A 23 -1.21 -1.99 -0.59
CA VAL A 23 -0.81 -0.72 0.04
C VAL A 23 -2.04 0.05 0.50
N HIS A 24 -2.01 0.49 1.74
CA HIS A 24 -2.97 1.42 2.32
C HIS A 24 -2.29 2.76 2.60
N ILE A 25 -3.05 3.84 2.45
CA ILE A 25 -2.58 5.21 2.65
C ILE A 25 -3.52 5.97 3.59
N SER A 26 -2.95 6.88 4.37
CA SER A 26 -3.69 7.98 5.00
C SER A 26 -3.13 9.32 4.55
N VAL A 27 -4.03 10.25 4.24
CA VAL A 27 -3.73 11.60 3.77
C VAL A 27 -4.54 12.63 4.52
N SER A 28 -3.97 13.82 4.79
CA SER A 28 -4.71 14.93 5.41
C SER A 28 -4.96 16.05 4.41
N ASP A 29 -6.20 16.56 4.37
CA ASP A 29 -6.53 17.75 3.60
C ASP A 29 -6.08 19.05 4.28
N ARG A 30 -6.34 20.18 3.63
CA ARG A 30 -5.96 21.52 4.13
C ARG A 30 -6.65 21.94 5.42
N GLU A 31 -7.74 21.28 5.80
CA GLU A 31 -8.44 21.50 7.08
C GLU A 31 -7.95 20.51 8.17
N GLY A 32 -6.97 19.67 7.86
CA GLY A 32 -6.41 18.67 8.75
C GLY A 32 -7.28 17.42 8.90
N ARG A 33 -8.33 17.24 8.07
CA ARG A 33 -9.13 16.00 8.13
C ARG A 33 -8.38 14.88 7.44
N VAL A 34 -8.34 13.72 8.08
CA VAL A 34 -7.65 12.53 7.57
C VAL A 34 -8.61 11.66 6.78
N TRP A 35 -8.16 11.27 5.60
CA TRP A 35 -8.82 10.34 4.69
C TRP A 35 -7.90 9.14 4.50
N GLY A 36 -8.44 7.94 4.35
CA GLY A 36 -7.61 6.75 4.16
C GLY A 36 -8.35 5.58 3.54
N GLY A 37 -7.57 4.60 3.10
CA GLY A 37 -8.08 3.38 2.48
C GLY A 37 -7.02 2.66 1.65
N HIS A 38 -7.48 1.74 0.81
CA HIS A 38 -6.64 1.03 -0.14
C HIS A 38 -6.16 1.98 -1.24
N LEU A 39 -4.84 2.01 -1.46
CA LEU A 39 -4.20 2.85 -2.46
C LEU A 39 -4.48 2.28 -3.85
N LEU A 40 -5.07 3.10 -4.71
CA LEU A 40 -5.33 2.78 -6.10
C LEU A 40 -4.48 3.65 -7.03
N GLU A 41 -4.45 3.26 -8.30
CA GLU A 41 -3.85 4.05 -9.37
C GLU A 41 -4.47 5.46 -9.44
N GLY A 42 -3.67 6.44 -9.89
CA GLY A 42 -4.10 7.84 -10.00
C GLY A 42 -3.78 8.71 -8.77
N THR A 43 -3.10 8.15 -7.76
CA THR A 43 -2.51 8.92 -6.66
C THR A 43 -1.20 9.56 -7.12
N VAL A 44 -1.26 10.81 -7.58
CA VAL A 44 -0.11 11.53 -8.15
C VAL A 44 0.59 12.35 -7.06
N ILE A 45 1.90 12.24 -7.00
CA ILE A 45 2.74 13.04 -6.09
C ILE A 45 2.79 14.49 -6.60
N ASP A 46 2.54 15.45 -5.71
CA ASP A 46 2.62 16.88 -6.04
C ASP A 46 4.08 17.38 -5.96
N THR A 47 4.64 17.42 -4.75
CA THR A 47 6.00 17.94 -4.52
C THR A 47 7.04 16.82 -4.34
N THR A 48 6.84 15.95 -3.36
CA THR A 48 7.73 14.81 -3.06
C THR A 48 6.97 13.67 -2.37
N ALA A 49 7.54 12.47 -2.45
CA ALA A 49 7.19 11.35 -1.60
C ALA A 49 8.48 10.69 -1.13
N GLU A 50 8.80 10.86 0.13
CA GLU A 50 9.98 10.27 0.75
C GLU A 50 9.59 8.89 1.29
N LEU A 51 10.09 7.83 0.65
CA LEU A 51 9.69 6.44 0.92
C LEU A 51 10.87 5.64 1.47
N ILE A 52 10.59 4.83 2.49
CA ILE A 52 11.49 3.80 3.01
C ILE A 52 10.85 2.45 2.72
N ILE A 53 11.61 1.56 2.08
CA ILE A 53 11.18 0.19 1.78
C ILE A 53 12.13 -0.76 2.51
N HIS A 54 11.56 -1.70 3.26
CA HIS A 54 12.31 -2.78 3.87
C HIS A 54 12.22 -4.03 2.98
N SER A 55 13.36 -4.70 2.80
CA SER A 55 13.42 -6.03 2.18
C SER A 55 13.83 -7.06 3.22
N TYR A 56 13.31 -8.27 3.06
CA TYR A 56 13.52 -9.37 3.99
C TYR A 56 14.16 -10.54 3.24
N SER A 57 15.49 -10.67 3.29
CA SER A 57 16.22 -11.68 2.50
C SER A 57 15.93 -13.13 2.92
N GLU A 58 15.45 -13.34 4.14
CA GLU A 58 15.14 -14.68 4.66
C GLU A 58 13.68 -15.09 4.43
N LEU A 59 12.85 -14.20 3.85
CA LEU A 59 11.43 -14.42 3.64
C LEU A 59 11.06 -14.23 2.16
N GLU A 60 10.18 -15.09 1.68
CA GLU A 60 9.55 -14.98 0.37
C GLU A 60 8.06 -14.69 0.58
N PHE A 61 7.59 -13.56 0.03
CA PHE A 61 6.17 -13.17 0.07
C PHE A 61 5.54 -13.45 -1.30
N THR A 62 4.48 -14.25 -1.31
CA THR A 62 3.69 -14.57 -2.50
C THR A 62 2.21 -14.39 -2.21
N ARG A 63 1.34 -14.66 -3.20
CA ARG A 63 -0.10 -14.73 -2.98
C ARG A 63 -0.71 -15.98 -3.60
N ALA A 64 -1.73 -16.53 -2.96
CA ALA A 64 -2.51 -17.65 -3.50
C ALA A 64 -4.00 -17.44 -3.26
N MET A 65 -4.85 -18.00 -4.12
CA MET A 65 -6.30 -17.91 -3.97
C MET A 65 -6.75 -18.49 -2.62
N ASP A 66 -7.57 -17.72 -1.89
CA ASP A 66 -8.30 -18.16 -0.71
C ASP A 66 -9.81 -18.12 -1.03
N ASP A 67 -10.43 -19.30 -1.13
CA ASP A 67 -11.85 -19.44 -1.48
C ASP A 67 -12.79 -18.83 -0.42
N SER A 68 -12.31 -18.62 0.81
CA SER A 68 -13.11 -18.01 1.87
C SER A 68 -13.22 -16.49 1.73
N THR A 69 -12.22 -15.83 1.13
CA THR A 69 -12.21 -14.38 0.89
C THR A 69 -12.58 -14.02 -0.55
N GLY A 70 -12.33 -14.95 -1.49
CA GLY A 70 -12.51 -14.71 -2.92
C GLY A 70 -11.37 -13.94 -3.57
N TYR A 71 -10.25 -13.74 -2.86
CA TYR A 71 -9.07 -13.02 -3.33
C TYR A 71 -7.82 -13.90 -3.23
N THR A 72 -6.77 -13.52 -3.96
CA THR A 72 -5.45 -14.05 -3.62
C THR A 72 -5.00 -13.41 -2.32
N GLU A 73 -4.50 -14.17 -1.35
CA GLU A 73 -4.07 -13.67 -0.04
C GLU A 73 -2.58 -13.92 0.19
N LEU A 74 -1.99 -13.14 1.09
CA LEU A 74 -0.55 -13.20 1.41
C LEU A 74 -0.16 -14.59 1.92
N GLN A 75 0.90 -15.15 1.34
CA GLN A 75 1.63 -16.28 1.89
C GLN A 75 3.05 -15.84 2.24
N VAL A 76 3.52 -16.27 3.41
CA VAL A 76 4.86 -15.98 3.91
C VAL A 76 5.61 -17.29 4.06
N ASN A 77 6.71 -17.43 3.33
CA ASN A 77 7.55 -18.61 3.34
C ASN A 77 9.00 -18.23 3.68
N PRO A 78 9.83 -19.15 4.19
CA PRO A 78 11.27 -18.96 4.21
C PRO A 78 11.81 -18.83 2.79
N SER A 79 12.74 -17.91 2.54
CA SER A 79 13.46 -17.86 1.27
C SER A 79 14.28 -19.13 1.07
N LYS A 80 14.31 -19.64 -0.17
CA LYS A 80 15.22 -20.72 -0.57
C LYS A 80 16.66 -20.25 -0.69
#